data_AF-A0A5P2HCU1-F1
#
_entry.id   AF-A0A5P2HCU1-F1
#
_cell.length_a   1.000
_cell.length_b   1.000
_cell.length_c   1.000
_cell.angle_alpha   90.00
_cell.angle_beta   90.00
_cell.angle_gamma   90.00
#
_symmetry.space_group_name_H-M   'P 1'
#
loop_
_entity.id
_entity.type
_entity.pdbx_description
1 polymer ?
#
loop_
_entity_poly.entity_id
_entity_poly.type
_entity_poly.pdbx_seq_one_letter_code
_entity_poly.pdbx_strand_id
1 'polypeptide(L)' 'MRVMKENDVFSLSKAVEATMIGEHNVVVLPIGTVVSVVVVFGDPGAPVAYEVEAFLEGSGGYALATIDALDIQ' A
#
# COMPACT_ATOMS: atom_id res chain seq x y z
N MET A 1 -12.21 -10.79 5.93
CA MET A 1 -11.38 -9.60 5.68
C MET A 1 -10.42 -9.47 6.84
N ARG A 2 -9.10 -9.51 6.58
CA ARG A 2 -8.10 -9.31 7.62
C ARG A 2 -8.01 -7.82 7.90
N VAL A 3 -8.29 -7.41 9.14
CA VAL A 3 -8.08 -6.03 9.58
C VAL A 3 -6.59 -5.83 9.81
N MET A 4 -6.03 -4.82 9.17
CA MET A 4 -4.61 -4.46 9.27
C MET A 4 -4.47 -3.21 10.14
N LYS A 5 -3.32 -3.07 10.79
CA LYS A 5 -2.95 -1.85 11.52
C LYS A 5 -1.72 -1.20 10.88
N GLU A 6 -1.45 0.04 11.24
CA GLU A 6 -0.20 0.70 10.89
C GLU A 6 1.01 -0.16 11.29
N ASN A 7 2.02 -0.18 10.42
CA ASN A 7 3.22 -1.02 10.46
C ASN A 7 3.01 -2.52 10.20
N ASP A 8 1.78 -2.99 9.93
CA ASP A 8 1.62 -4.34 9.41
C ASP A 8 2.15 -4.41 7.97
N VAL A 9 2.68 -5.58 7.62
CA VAL A 9 3.27 -5.86 6.30
C VAL A 9 2.47 -6.96 5.62
N PHE A 10 2.24 -6.82 4.32
CA PHE A 10 1.59 -7.84 3.50
C PHE A 10 2.02 -7.73 2.03
N SER A 11 1.66 -8.74 1.23
CA SER A 11 1.88 -8.75 -0.21
C SER A 11 0.62 -8.37 -0.96
N LEU A 12 0.73 -7.50 -1.97
CA LEU A 12 -0.40 -7.09 -2.80
C LEU A 12 -1.05 -8.28 -3.52
N SER A 13 -2.38 -8.36 -3.48
CA SER A 13 -3.20 -9.37 -4.17
C SER A 13 -3.50 -9.02 -5.63
N LYS A 14 -3.38 -7.74 -6.00
CA LYS A 14 -3.57 -7.18 -7.34
C LYS A 14 -2.54 -6.08 -7.61
N ALA A 15 -2.34 -5.73 -8.88
CA ALA A 15 -1.51 -4.58 -9.21
C ALA A 15 -2.21 -3.26 -8.79
N VAL A 16 -1.43 -2.29 -8.31
CA VAL A 16 -1.94 -1.01 -7.79
C VAL A 16 -1.10 0.14 -8.33
N GLU A 17 -1.74 1.24 -8.70
CA GLU A 17 -1.05 2.49 -9.03
C GLU A 17 -0.54 3.16 -7.76
N ALA A 18 0.73 3.56 -7.78
CA ALA A 18 1.40 4.22 -6.67
C ALA A 18 2.12 5.48 -7.16
N THR A 19 2.27 6.45 -6.28
CA THR A 19 3.05 7.68 -6.54
C THR A 19 4.39 7.58 -5.85
N MET A 20 5.47 7.82 -6.60
CA MET A 20 6.83 7.87 -6.03
C MET A 20 6.96 9.05 -5.06
N ILE A 21 7.50 8.83 -3.87
CA ILE A 21 7.70 9.92 -2.90
C ILE A 21 8.80 10.86 -3.42
N GLY A 22 8.51 12.16 -3.44
CA GLY A 22 9.44 13.19 -3.92
C GLY A 22 9.45 13.37 -5.44
N GLU A 23 8.75 12.51 -6.17
CA GLU A 23 8.58 12.60 -7.62
C GLU A 23 7.09 12.69 -7.96
N HIS A 24 6.72 13.42 -9.01
CA HIS A 24 5.34 13.42 -9.50
C HIS A 24 5.09 12.28 -10.51
N ASN A 25 5.80 11.15 -10.32
CA ASN A 25 5.78 10.00 -11.20
C ASN A 25 4.86 8.91 -10.63
N VAL A 26 3.95 8.40 -11.47
CA VAL A 26 3.10 7.25 -11.16
C VAL A 26 3.78 5.98 -11.64
N VAL A 27 3.81 4.98 -10.78
CA VAL A 27 4.34 3.64 -11.06
C VAL A 27 3.27 2.60 -10.75
N VAL A 28 3.40 1.41 -11.33
CA VAL A 28 2.52 0.28 -11.03
C VAL A 28 3.27 -0.68 -10.11
N LEU A 29 2.74 -0.91 -8.92
CA LEU A 29 3.20 -1.96 -8.02
C LEU A 29 2.58 -3.30 -8.47
N PRO A 30 3.38 -4.30 -8.86
CA PRO A 30 2.87 -5.59 -9.30
C PRO A 30 2.27 -6.42 -8.14
N ILE A 31 1.53 -7.47 -8.52
CA ILE A 31 1.09 -8.51 -7.58
C ILE A 31 2.30 -9.09 -6.85
N GLY A 32 2.17 -9.32 -5.55
CA GLY A 32 3.22 -9.88 -4.72
C GLY A 32 4.21 -8.85 -4.17
N THR A 33 4.15 -7.59 -4.61
CA THR A 33 4.93 -6.51 -3.98
C THR A 33 4.62 -6.45 -2.49
N VAL A 34 5.67 -6.49 -1.68
CA VAL A 34 5.57 -6.36 -0.22
C VAL A 34 5.42 -4.89 0.12
N VAL A 35 4.38 -4.58 0.89
CA VAL A 35 4.05 -3.22 1.32
C VAL A 35 3.86 -3.16 2.83
N SER A 36 4.11 -2.00 3.41
CA SER A 36 3.82 -1.69 4.82
C SER A 36 2.63 -0.74 4.90
N VAL A 37 1.71 -0.97 5.83
CA VAL A 37 0.61 -0.03 6.10
C VAL A 37 1.15 1.19 6.84
N VAL A 38 0.96 2.37 6.28
CA VAL A 38 1.40 3.65 6.86
C VAL A 38 0.25 4.36 7.56
N VAL A 39 -0.95 4.30 6.98
CA VAL A 39 -2.16 4.94 7.53
C VAL A 39 -3.35 4.01 7.36
N VAL A 40 -4.19 3.93 8.41
CA VAL A 40 -5.49 3.26 8.36
C VAL A 40 -6.59 4.33 8.26
N PHE A 41 -7.39 4.29 7.21
CA PHE A 41 -8.51 5.22 7.03
C PHE A 41 -9.80 4.66 7.64
N GLY A 42 -10.52 5.51 8.38
CA GLY A 42 -11.81 5.18 8.99
C GLY A 42 -11.70 4.65 10.43
N ASP A 43 -12.64 3.80 10.82
CA ASP A 43 -12.61 3.11 12.12
C ASP A 43 -11.53 2.00 12.07
N PRO A 44 -10.54 1.98 12.98
CA PRO A 44 -9.54 0.90 13.02
C PRO A 44 -10.12 -0.51 13.19
N GLY A 45 -11.33 -0.65 13.76
CA GLY A 45 -12.05 -1.93 13.84
C GLY A 45 -12.80 -2.31 12.56
N ALA A 46 -13.03 -1.34 11.67
CA ALA A 46 -13.73 -1.49 10.40
C ALA A 46 -13.18 -0.51 9.34
N PRO A 47 -11.92 -0.69 8.92
CA PRO A 47 -11.25 0.26 8.04
C PRO A 47 -11.87 0.28 6.65
N VAL A 48 -11.83 1.45 6.00
CA VAL A 48 -12.35 1.64 4.64
C VAL A 48 -11.24 1.55 3.59
N ALA A 49 -10.04 1.98 3.94
CA ALA A 49 -8.88 1.98 3.06
C ALA A 49 -7.58 1.98 3.88
N TYR A 50 -6.47 1.74 3.19
CA TYR A 50 -5.13 1.81 3.75
C TYR A 50 -4.23 2.62 2.83
N GLU A 51 -3.39 3.48 3.42
CA GLU A 51 -2.20 3.97 2.75
C GLU A 51 -1.07 2.99 2.99
N VAL A 52 -0.40 2.59 1.91
CA VAL A 52 0.69 1.61 1.96
C VAL A 52 1.93 2.14 1.27
N GLU A 53 3.10 1.79 1.79
CA GLU A 53 4.39 2.10 1.19
C GLU A 53 5.11 0.84 0.67
N ALA A 54 5.81 0.99 -0.45
CA ALA A 54 6.78 0.01 -0.95
C ALA A 54 8.11 0.68 -1.25
N PHE A 55 9.21 0.01 -0.90
CA PHE A 55 10.54 0.35 -1.39
C PHE A 55 10.78 -0.32 -2.75
N LEU A 56 11.20 0.45 -3.75
CA LEU A 56 11.51 -0.02 -5.10
C LEU A 56 13.03 0.02 -5.32
N GLU A 57 13.68 -1.14 -5.25
CA GLU A 57 15.15 -1.26 -5.40
C GLU A 57 15.66 -0.67 -6.72
N GLY A 58 14.92 -0.86 -7.82
CA GLY A 58 15.33 -0.38 -9.15
C GLY A 58 15.43 1.14 -9.28
N SER A 59 14.64 1.89 -8.50
CA SER A 59 14.67 3.36 -8.47
C SER A 59 15.33 3.91 -7.20
N GLY A 60 15.60 3.06 -6.20
CA GLY A 60 16.17 3.49 -4.92
C GLY A 60 15.25 4.40 -4.11
N GLY A 61 13.93 4.25 -4.27
CA GLY A 61 12.93 5.16 -3.70
C GLY A 61 11.71 4.44 -3.16
N TYR A 62 10.84 5.20 -2.50
CA TYR A 62 9.59 4.71 -1.95
C TYR A 62 8.42 5.15 -2.83
N ALA A 63 7.38 4.32 -2.91
CA ALA A 63 6.10 4.66 -3.53
C ALA A 63 4.96 4.49 -2.52
N LEU A 64 3.98 5.40 -2.58
CA LEU A 64 2.76 5.36 -1.78
C LEU A 64 1.55 5.02 -2.65
N ALA A 65 0.66 4.19 -2.12
CA ALA A 65 -0.62 3.88 -2.75
C ALA A 65 -1.74 3.87 -1.71
N THR A 66 -2.94 4.25 -2.15
CA THR A 66 -4.17 4.01 -1.39
C THR A 66 -4.86 2.77 -1.95
N ILE A 67 -5.22 1.84 -1.08
CA ILE A 67 -5.96 0.63 -1.45
C ILE A 67 -7.25 0.52 -0.64
N ASP A 68 -8.30 -0.02 -1.25
CA ASP A 68 -9.54 -0.31 -0.54
C ASP A 68 -9.33 -1.46 0.46
N ALA A 69 -9.97 -1.37 1.62
CA ALA A 69 -9.80 -2.41 2.64
C ALA A 69 -10.34 -3.77 2.20
N LEU A 70 -11.24 -3.79 1.23
CA LEU A 70 -11.79 -4.99 0.59
C LEU A 70 -10.78 -5.72 -0.31
N ASP A 71 -9.71 -5.04 -0.75
CA ASP A 71 -8.68 -5.62 -1.60
C ASP A 71 -7.63 -6.44 -0.83
N ILE A 72 -7.62 -6.31 0.50
CA ILE A 72 -6.74 -7.10 1.38
C ILE A 72 -7.36 -8.47 1.63
N GLN A 73 -6.66 -9.52 1.18
CA GLN A 73 -7.02 -10.92 1.40
C GLN A 73 -6.28 -11.52 2.59
#